data_AF-A0A535RJD4-F1
#
_entry.id   AF-A0A535RJD4-F1
#
_cell.length_a   1.000
_cell.length_b   1.000
_cell.length_c   1.000
_cell.angle_alpha   90.00
_cell.angle_beta   90.00
_cell.angle_gamma   90.00
#
_symmetry.space_group_name_H-M   'P 1'
#
loop_
_entity.id
_entity.type
_entity.pdbx_description
1 polymer ?
#
loop_
_entity_poly.entity_id
_entity_poly.type
_entity_poly.pdbx_seq_one_letter_code
_entity_poly.pdbx_strand_id
1 'polypeptide(L)'
;MADILELPDELQMIVTWLMRQGEAGLSEVAVLIQRDEAITNTLLADLAVQGFVQEVPSEGEGQPRYRVRLASKRTRKLSLDL
;
A
#
# COMPACT_ATOMS: atom_id res chain seq x y z
N MET A 1 15.27 8.16 0.09
CA MET A 1 13.94 8.47 -0.45
C MET A 1 13.63 7.36 -1.40
N ALA A 2 12.67 6.49 -1.10
CA ALA A 2 12.15 5.59 -2.10
C ALA A 2 10.94 6.34 -2.66
N ASP A 3 11.08 6.87 -3.87
CA ASP A 3 9.99 7.59 -4.52
C ASP A 3 9.09 6.53 -5.16
N ILE A 4 7.78 6.61 -4.92
CA ILE A 4 6.78 5.71 -5.51
C ILE A 4 6.94 5.66 -7.04
N LEU A 5 7.46 6.74 -7.62
CA LEU A 5 7.76 6.91 -9.05
C LEU A 5 8.85 5.96 -9.59
N GLU A 6 9.67 5.36 -8.72
CA GLU A 6 10.69 4.37 -9.10
C GLU A 6 10.11 2.95 -9.13
N LEU A 7 8.91 2.75 -8.59
CA LEU A 7 8.24 1.47 -8.62
C LEU A 7 7.65 1.21 -10.02
N PRO A 8 7.62 -0.06 -10.48
CA PRO A 8 6.88 -0.45 -11.67
C PRO A 8 5.40 -0.07 -11.54
N ASP A 9 4.74 0.17 -12.69
CA ASP A 9 3.38 0.68 -12.77
C ASP A 9 2.38 -0.13 -11.92
N GLU A 10 2.54 -1.45 -11.86
CA GLU A 10 1.72 -2.35 -11.03
C GLU A 10 1.86 -2.02 -9.52
N LEU A 11 3.09 -1.85 -9.03
CA LEU A 11 3.36 -1.49 -7.63
C LEU A 11 2.90 -0.06 -7.31
N GLN A 12 3.05 0.88 -8.25
CA GLN A 12 2.49 2.24 -8.12
C GLN A 12 0.98 2.23 -7.99
N MET A 13 0.29 1.40 -8.78
CA MET A 13 -1.16 1.29 -8.75
C MET A 13 -1.63 0.74 -7.40
N ILE A 14 -0.98 -0.30 -6.88
CA ILE A 14 -1.23 -0.87 -5.54
C ILE A 14 -1.06 0.20 -4.47
N VAL A 15 0.09 0.88 -4.42
CA VAL A 15 0.39 1.90 -3.41
C VAL A 15 -0.59 3.07 -3.50
N THR A 16 -0.89 3.55 -4.70
CA THR A 16 -1.85 4.66 -4.93
C THR A 16 -3.26 4.28 -4.49
N TRP A 17 -3.68 3.05 -4.80
CA TRP A 17 -5.01 2.56 -4.43
C TRP A 17 -5.14 2.35 -2.93
N LEU A 18 -4.14 1.72 -2.28
CA LEU A 18 -4.07 1.61 -0.82
C LEU A 18 -3.99 2.99 -0.14
N MET A 19 -3.34 3.98 -0.76
CA MET A 19 -3.34 5.35 -0.24
C MET A 19 -4.75 5.98 -0.24
N ARG A 20 -5.58 5.63 -1.22
CA ARG A 20 -6.97 6.12 -1.32
C ARG A 20 -7.92 5.37 -0.39
N GLN A 21 -7.76 4.06 -0.26
CA GLN A 21 -8.56 3.21 0.65
C GLN A 21 -8.12 3.33 2.12
N GLY A 22 -6.85 3.61 2.37
CA GLY A 22 -6.23 3.60 3.69
C GLY A 22 -5.67 2.22 4.06
N GLU A 23 -6.52 1.19 4.02
CA GLU A 23 -6.16 -0.19 4.34
C GLU A 23 -6.91 -1.18 3.43
N ALA A 24 -6.26 -2.28 3.07
CA ALA A 24 -6.87 -3.31 2.24
C ALA A 24 -6.31 -4.69 2.52
N GLY A 25 -7.12 -5.72 2.33
CA GLY A 25 -6.69 -7.12 2.43
C GLY A 25 -5.93 -7.59 1.19
N LEU A 26 -5.24 -8.71 1.33
CA LEU A 26 -4.52 -9.36 0.23
C LEU A 26 -5.42 -9.58 -1.00
N SER A 27 -6.59 -10.16 -0.81
CA SER A 27 -7.50 -10.54 -1.89
C SER A 27 -8.05 -9.33 -2.65
N GLU A 28 -8.31 -8.23 -1.96
CA GLU A 28 -8.74 -6.96 -2.60
C GLU A 28 -7.66 -6.42 -3.53
N VAL A 29 -6.40 -6.46 -3.07
CA VAL A 29 -5.26 -6.05 -3.90
C VAL A 29 -5.07 -7.01 -5.07
N ALA A 30 -5.23 -8.31 -4.84
CA ALA A 30 -5.11 -9.34 -5.88
C ALA A 30 -6.16 -9.15 -6.99
N VAL A 31 -7.40 -8.80 -6.62
CA VAL A 31 -8.47 -8.44 -7.56
C VAL A 31 -8.15 -7.16 -8.32
N LEU A 32 -7.60 -6.13 -7.64
CA LEU A 32 -7.21 -4.87 -8.27
C LEU A 32 -6.20 -5.07 -9.40
N ILE A 33 -5.16 -5.87 -9.16
CA ILE A 33 -4.11 -6.15 -10.16
C ILE A 33 -4.45 -7.36 -11.05
N GLN A 34 -5.58 -8.02 -10.81
CA GLN A 34 -6.01 -9.25 -11.47
C GLN A 34 -4.90 -10.34 -11.47
N ARG A 35 -4.25 -10.51 -10.31
CA ARG A 35 -3.21 -11.52 -10.09
C ARG A 35 -3.59 -12.48 -8.99
N ASP A 36 -2.86 -13.57 -8.92
CA ASP A 36 -2.92 -14.50 -7.80
C ASP A 36 -2.53 -13.84 -6.48
N GLU A 37 -3.16 -14.31 -5.42
CA GLU A 37 -2.89 -13.90 -4.04
C GLU A 37 -1.44 -14.16 -3.64
N ALA A 38 -0.84 -15.26 -4.12
CA ALA A 38 0.57 -15.58 -3.84
C ALA A 38 1.55 -14.56 -4.46
N ILE A 39 1.27 -14.13 -5.70
CA ILE A 39 2.08 -13.10 -6.37
C ILE A 39 1.87 -11.76 -5.68
N THR A 40 0.62 -11.42 -5.37
CA THR A 40 0.25 -10.21 -4.65
C THR A 40 0.92 -10.13 -3.27
N ASN A 41 0.97 -11.25 -2.54
CA ASN A 41 1.63 -11.34 -1.24
C ASN A 41 3.13 -11.06 -1.36
N THR A 42 3.77 -11.62 -2.39
CA THR A 42 5.19 -11.37 -2.67
C THR A 42 5.45 -9.90 -2.97
N LEU A 43 4.59 -9.27 -3.79
CA LEU A 43 4.69 -7.84 -4.12
C LEU A 43 4.48 -6.95 -2.87
N LEU A 44 3.50 -7.27 -2.03
CA LEU A 44 3.24 -6.54 -0.79
C LEU A 44 4.35 -6.73 0.25
N ALA A 45 4.92 -7.93 0.35
CA ALA A 45 6.08 -8.20 1.19
C ALA A 45 7.30 -7.40 0.73
N ASP A 46 7.55 -7.33 -0.57
CA ASP A 46 8.63 -6.51 -1.14
C ASP A 46 8.41 -5.02 -0.84
N LEU A 47 7.20 -4.51 -1.05
CA LEU A 47 6.83 -3.14 -0.66
C LEU A 47 6.98 -2.90 0.86
N ALA A 48 6.75 -3.92 1.69
CA ALA A 48 6.90 -3.82 3.13
C ALA A 48 8.38 -3.75 3.55
N VAL A 49 9.23 -4.55 2.90
CA VAL A 49 10.69 -4.51 3.05
C VAL A 49 11.25 -3.16 2.61
N GLN A 50 10.74 -2.61 1.51
CA GLN A 50 11.08 -1.27 1.02
C GLN A 50 10.54 -0.15 1.94
N GLY A 51 9.63 -0.46 2.86
CA GLY A 51 9.05 0.48 3.81
C GLY A 51 7.90 1.32 3.25
N PHE A 52 7.32 0.95 2.10
CA PHE A 52 6.17 1.61 1.50
C PHE A 52 4.85 1.18 2.15
N VAL A 53 4.71 -0.10 2.48
CA VAL A 53 3.52 -0.66 3.14
C VAL A 53 3.89 -1.30 4.47
N GLN A 54 2.90 -1.47 5.33
CA GLN A 54 3.01 -2.18 6.58
C GLN A 54 1.85 -3.15 6.66
N GLU A 55 2.18 -4.42 6.90
CA GLU A 55 1.18 -5.41 7.28
C GLU A 55 0.68 -5.08 8.69
N VAL A 56 -0.63 -4.96 8.81
CA VAL A 56 -1.35 -4.72 10.05
C VAL A 56 -2.10 -6.01 10.36
N PRO A 57 -1.77 -6.68 11.48
CA PRO A 57 -2.57 -7.80 11.93
C PRO A 57 -3.98 -7.28 12.21
N SER A 58 -4.97 -7.86 11.54
CA SER A 58 -6.38 -7.59 11.86
C SER A 58 -6.65 -8.14 13.26
N GLU A 59 -7.19 -7.32 14.17
CA GLU A 59 -7.66 -7.82 15.47
C GLU A 59 -8.89 -8.73 15.26
N GLY A 60 -8.67 -10.02 14.97
CA GLY A 60 -9.70 -11.04 14.76
C GLY A 60 -9.28 -12.19 13.83
N GLU A 61 -10.20 -13.09 13.48
CA GLU A 61 -10.04 -14.15 12.44
C GLU A 61 -10.03 -13.58 11.01
N GLY A 62 -9.66 -12.32 10.86
CA GLY A 62 -9.62 -11.63 9.58
C GLY A 62 -8.32 -11.85 8.83
N GLN A 63 -8.39 -11.76 7.51
CA GLN A 63 -7.22 -11.75 6.63
C GLN A 63 -6.29 -10.58 7.01
N PRO A 64 -4.96 -10.74 6.91
CA PRO A 64 -4.02 -9.66 7.18
C PRO A 64 -4.32 -8.46 6.27
N ARG A 65 -4.35 -7.27 6.87
CA ARG A 65 -4.56 -6.02 6.13
C ARG A 65 -3.22 -5.36 5.89
N TYR A 66 -3.10 -4.73 4.74
CA TYR A 66 -1.95 -3.94 4.35
C TYR A 66 -2.37 -2.48 4.39
N ARG A 67 -1.52 -1.62 4.95
CA ARG A 67 -1.68 -0.17 4.87
C ARG A 67 -0.43 0.46 4.30
N VAL A 68 -0.58 1.55 3.55
CA VAL A 68 0.58 2.32 3.09
C VAL A 68 1.18 3.10 4.27
N ARG A 69 2.47 2.91 4.50
CA ARG A 69 3.28 3.59 5.52
C ARG A 69 4.38 4.40 4.85
N LEU A 70 4.01 5.27 3.91
CA LEU A 70 4.90 6.31 3.43
C LEU A 70 5.30 7.16 4.64
N ALA A 71 6.54 6.97 5.11
CA ALA A 71 7.10 7.72 6.21
C ALA A 71 6.79 9.20 5.95
N SER A 72 5.88 9.74 6.77
CA SER A 72 5.21 11.01 6.52
C SER A 72 6.21 12.11 6.19
N LYS A 73 6.53 12.28 4.91
CA LYS A 73 6.99 13.56 4.37
C LYS A 73 5.76 14.46 4.21
N ARG A 74 4.91 14.47 5.23
CA ARG A 74 3.85 15.46 5.43
C ARG A 74 4.52 16.70 6.03
N THR A 75 5.52 17.22 5.34
CA THR A 75 5.85 18.63 5.44
C THR A 75 4.78 19.38 4.68
N ARG A 76 3.78 19.82 5.46
CA ARG A 76 3.08 21.11 5.37
C ARG A 76 2.44 21.55 4.04
N LYS A 77 1.18 22.00 4.23
CA LYS A 77 0.42 23.02 3.50
C LYS A 77 -0.44 22.56 2.32
N LEU A 78 -1.59 21.99 2.68
CA LEU A 78 -2.88 22.57 2.26
C LEU A 78 -3.35 23.47 3.42
N SER A 79 -2.62 24.54 3.74
CA SER A 79 -3.19 25.87 3.59
C SER A 79 -3.28 26.33 2.14
N LEU A 80 -4.50 26.33 1.62
CA LEU A 80 -5.00 27.30 0.65
C LEU A 80 -6.52 27.36 0.90
N ASP A 81 -6.95 28.07 1.94
CA ASP A 81 -7.23 29.52 1.98
C ASP A 81 -8.63 29.85 1.44
N LEU A 82 -9.36 30.56 2.32
CA LEU A 82 -10.67 31.21 2.22
C LEU A 82 -11.94 30.35 2.36
#